data_AF-A0A645D4B6-F1
#
_entry.id   AF-A0A645D4B6-F1
#
_cell.length_a   1.000
_cell.length_b   1.000
_cell.length_c   1.000
_cell.angle_alpha   90.00
_cell.angle_beta   90.00
_cell.angle_gamma   90.00
#
_symmetry.space_group_name_H-M   'P 1'
#
loop_
_entity.id
_entity.type
_entity.pdbx_description
1 polymer ?
#
loop_
_entity_poly.entity_id
_entity_poly.type
_entity_poly.pdbx_seq_one_letter_code
_entity_poly.pdbx_strand_id
1 'polypeptide(L)'
;MEDINDCLKKYPWMDFYVVGLNEIEMIIYATMDSSQGYQLSISLNDVSYIDMPMRWKIDTEEEYPIKSIFFSSMEKKDVDRFLDNGAGNLYCFSAETVLGKAEYHIAAKNLTFTDYGVHNYQRWEGC
;
A
#
# COMPACT_ATOMS: atom_id res chain seq x y z
N MET A 1 9.41 10.42 11.99
CA MET A 1 8.87 9.29 11.21
C MET A 1 9.31 9.51 9.79
N GLU A 2 10.01 8.56 9.17
CA GLU A 2 10.29 8.64 7.73
C GLU A 2 8.94 8.57 6.97
N ASP A 3 8.85 9.28 5.84
CA ASP A 3 7.74 9.15 4.91
C ASP A 3 7.88 7.80 4.18
N ILE A 4 6.76 7.08 4.00
CA ILE A 4 6.77 5.80 3.28
C ILE A 4 7.32 5.95 1.86
N ASN A 5 7.08 7.09 1.21
CA ASN A 5 7.56 7.36 -0.13
C ASN A 5 9.09 7.52 -0.17
N ASP A 6 9.70 8.11 0.87
CA ASP A 6 11.15 8.21 0.99
C ASP A 6 11.78 6.82 1.19
N CYS A 7 11.11 5.94 1.95
CA CYS A 7 11.52 4.55 2.10
C CYS A 7 11.43 3.79 0.77
N LEU A 8 10.31 3.89 0.05
CA LEU A 8 10.10 3.18 -1.22
C LEU A 8 11.15 3.55 -2.28
N LYS A 9 11.57 4.82 -2.31
CA LYS A 9 12.62 5.30 -3.23
C LYS A 9 14.02 4.75 -2.95
N LYS A 10 14.26 4.11 -1.79
CA LYS A 10 15.51 3.38 -1.50
C LYS A 10 15.61 2.09 -2.32
N TYR A 11 14.49 1.58 -2.82
CA TYR A 11 14.39 0.34 -3.56
C TYR A 11 14.26 0.62 -5.07
N PRO A 12 14.99 -0.08 -5.94
CA PRO A 12 14.88 0.09 -7.39
C PRO A 12 13.52 -0.38 -7.94
N TRP A 13 12.86 -1.28 -7.24
CA TRP A 13 11.52 -1.79 -7.53
C TRP A 13 11.02 -2.55 -6.31
N MET A 14 9.70 -2.75 -6.17
CA MET A 14 9.14 -3.66 -5.17
C MET A 14 7.85 -4.30 -5.67
N ASP A 15 7.67 -5.58 -5.35
CA ASP A 15 6.39 -6.26 -5.46
C ASP A 15 5.65 -6.19 -4.13
N PHE A 16 4.38 -5.81 -4.16
CA PHE A 16 3.47 -5.77 -3.02
C PHE A 16 2.58 -7.02 -3.02
N TYR A 17 2.35 -7.57 -1.84
CA TYR A 17 1.55 -8.77 -1.60
C TYR A 17 0.60 -8.52 -0.45
N VAL A 18 -0.70 -8.68 -0.68
CA VAL A 18 -1.69 -8.76 0.39
C VAL A 18 -1.54 -10.11 1.07
N VAL A 19 -1.13 -10.11 2.33
CA VAL A 19 -0.86 -11.34 3.10
C VAL A 19 -1.85 -11.58 4.24
N GLY A 20 -2.57 -10.55 4.65
CA GLY A 20 -3.60 -10.64 5.67
C GLY A 20 -4.70 -9.62 5.40
N LEU A 21 -5.94 -10.07 5.59
CA LEU A 21 -7.12 -9.21 5.58
C LEU A 21 -8.13 -9.78 6.58
N ASN A 22 -8.50 -8.98 7.57
CA ASN A 22 -9.57 -9.28 8.52
C ASN A 22 -10.44 -8.03 8.74
N GLU A 23 -11.37 -8.09 9.69
CA GLU A 23 -12.31 -6.99 9.95
C GLU A 23 -11.64 -5.72 10.48
N ILE A 24 -10.42 -5.81 11.01
CA ILE A 24 -9.70 -4.72 11.68
C ILE A 24 -8.56 -4.21 10.81
N GLU A 25 -7.82 -5.10 10.15
CA GLU A 25 -6.59 -4.76 9.46
C GLU A 25 -6.40 -5.48 8.13
N MET A 26 -5.67 -4.80 7.25
CA MET A 26 -5.06 -5.35 6.06
C MET A 26 -3.55 -5.21 6.16
N ILE A 27 -2.84 -6.28 5.86
CA ILE A 27 -1.38 -6.32 5.87
C ILE A 27 -0.88 -6.56 4.45
N ILE A 28 0.01 -5.67 4.01
CA ILE A 28 0.71 -5.76 2.75
C ILE A 28 2.20 -5.89 3.04
N TYR A 29 2.82 -6.93 2.53
CA TYR A 29 4.27 -7.06 2.51
C TYR A 29 4.81 -6.65 1.16
N ALA A 30 5.93 -5.96 1.16
CA ALA A 30 6.63 -5.61 -0.06
C ALA A 30 8.06 -6.17 -0.07
N THR A 31 8.47 -6.63 -1.24
CA THR A 31 9.75 -7.34 -1.42
C THR A 31 10.35 -7.13 -2.81
N MET A 32 11.69 -7.13 -2.87
CA MET A 32 12.46 -7.27 -4.11
C MET A 32 12.75 -8.74 -4.46
N ASP A 33 12.54 -9.68 -3.56
CA ASP A 33 12.76 -11.09 -3.83
C ASP A 33 11.92 -11.93 -2.86
N SER A 34 10.79 -12.41 -3.36
CA SER A 34 9.85 -13.18 -2.53
C SER A 34 10.41 -14.53 -2.07
N SER A 35 11.48 -15.04 -2.70
CA SER A 35 12.16 -16.24 -2.22
C SER A 35 12.94 -16.02 -0.92
N GLN A 36 13.31 -14.76 -0.62
CA GLN A 36 14.06 -14.39 0.57
C GLN A 36 13.17 -13.92 1.73
N GLY A 37 11.96 -13.44 1.43
CA GLY A 37 11.06 -12.85 2.41
C GLY A 37 10.51 -11.49 1.98
N TYR A 38 10.34 -10.58 2.93
CA TYR A 38 9.91 -9.20 2.69
C TYR A 38 10.77 -8.16 3.41
N GLN A 39 10.81 -6.93 2.91
CA GLN A 39 11.63 -5.83 3.44
C GLN A 39 10.82 -4.65 3.96
N LEU A 40 9.54 -4.58 3.59
CA LEU A 40 8.62 -3.55 4.05
C LEU A 40 7.30 -4.22 4.43
N SER A 41 6.72 -3.81 5.55
CA SER A 41 5.36 -4.17 5.94
C SER A 41 4.52 -2.91 6.03
N ILE A 42 3.32 -2.94 5.47
CA ILE A 42 2.33 -1.88 5.52
C ILE A 42 1.08 -2.46 6.19
N SER A 43 0.60 -1.79 7.23
CA SER A 43 -0.66 -2.11 7.91
C SER A 43 -1.65 -0.98 7.68
N LEU A 44 -2.83 -1.33 7.15
CA LEU A 44 -3.98 -0.44 7.04
C LEU A 44 -5.06 -0.90 8.01
N ASN A 45 -5.52 0.00 8.88
CA ASN A 45 -6.52 -0.31 9.90
C ASN A 45 -7.89 0.28 9.56
N ASP A 46 -8.95 -0.41 9.97
CA ASP A 46 -10.36 -0.08 9.70
C ASP A 46 -10.59 0.15 8.19
N VAL A 47 -10.32 -0.87 7.37
CA VAL A 47 -10.41 -0.79 5.91
C VAL A 47 -11.88 -0.78 5.48
N SER A 48 -12.28 0.23 4.70
CA SER A 48 -13.66 0.41 4.24
C SER A 48 -13.84 0.18 2.74
N TYR A 49 -12.75 0.20 1.96
CA TYR A 49 -12.79 -0.03 0.52
C TYR A 49 -11.45 -0.54 0.00
N ILE A 50 -11.48 -1.45 -0.98
CA ILE A 50 -10.31 -2.01 -1.65
C ILE A 50 -10.60 -2.12 -3.15
N ASP A 51 -9.79 -1.47 -3.98
CA ASP A 51 -9.75 -1.64 -5.43
C ASP A 51 -8.30 -1.86 -5.87
N MET A 52 -7.87 -3.12 -5.76
CA MET A 52 -6.54 -3.58 -6.11
C MET A 52 -6.50 -5.10 -6.33
N PRO A 53 -5.50 -5.64 -7.06
CA PRO A 53 -5.20 -7.06 -7.06
C PRO A 53 -4.51 -7.49 -5.74
N MET A 54 -4.48 -8.79 -5.45
CA MET A 54 -3.75 -9.33 -4.28
C MET A 54 -2.23 -9.21 -4.38
N ARG A 55 -1.70 -8.96 -5.59
CA ARG A 55 -0.28 -8.72 -5.85
C ARG A 55 -0.13 -7.72 -6.98
N TRP A 56 0.78 -6.78 -6.83
CA TRP A 56 1.19 -5.87 -7.89
C TRP A 56 2.60 -5.37 -7.69
N LYS A 57 3.17 -4.75 -8.72
CA LYS A 57 4.45 -4.05 -8.64
C LYS A 57 4.19 -2.56 -8.42
N ILE A 58 4.79 -1.96 -7.40
CA ILE A 58 4.67 -0.52 -7.16
C ILE A 58 5.62 0.24 -8.07
N ASP A 59 5.18 1.38 -8.58
CA ASP A 59 6.01 2.30 -9.35
C ASP A 59 6.79 3.19 -8.38
N THR A 60 8.04 2.81 -8.11
CA THR A 60 8.96 3.54 -7.21
C THR A 60 9.56 4.79 -7.85
N GLU A 61 9.35 5.03 -9.16
CA GLU A 61 9.88 6.19 -9.88
C GLU A 61 8.97 7.42 -9.77
N GLU A 62 7.71 7.23 -9.39
CA GLU A 62 6.78 8.33 -9.12
C GLU A 62 7.28 9.24 -7.99
N GLU A 63 6.92 10.54 -8.04
CA GLU A 63 7.28 11.48 -6.97
C GLU A 63 6.68 11.04 -5.62
N TYR A 64 5.46 10.50 -5.67
CA TYR A 64 4.76 9.90 -4.52
C TYR A 64 4.16 8.57 -4.97
N PRO A 65 4.88 7.44 -4.81
CA PRO A 65 4.36 6.11 -5.11
C PRO A 65 3.06 5.78 -4.37
N ILE A 66 2.88 6.34 -3.17
CA ILE A 66 1.66 6.26 -2.38
C ILE A 66 1.20 7.67 -2.00
N LYS A 67 0.05 8.08 -2.53
CA LYS A 67 -0.60 9.35 -2.20
C LYS A 67 -1.67 9.13 -1.14
N SER A 68 -1.78 10.06 -0.19
CA SER A 68 -2.81 10.04 0.84
C SER A 68 -3.75 11.23 0.66
N ILE A 69 -5.05 10.96 0.59
CA ILE A 69 -6.09 11.99 0.58
C ILE A 69 -6.87 11.86 1.88
N PHE A 70 -6.79 12.89 2.73
CA PHE A 70 -7.50 12.87 4.02
C PHE A 70 -8.99 13.05 3.82
N PHE A 71 -9.81 12.34 4.60
CA PHE A 71 -11.27 12.42 4.54
C PHE A 71 -11.78 13.86 4.57
N SER A 72 -11.21 14.69 5.46
CA SER A 72 -11.58 16.09 5.64
C SER A 72 -11.34 16.98 4.41
N SER A 73 -10.51 16.51 3.47
CA SER A 73 -10.16 17.22 2.23
C SER A 73 -10.69 16.55 0.96
N MET A 74 -11.42 15.43 1.07
CA MET A 74 -11.97 14.73 -0.10
C MET A 74 -13.12 15.51 -0.73
N GLU A 75 -13.18 15.48 -2.06
CA GLU A 75 -14.36 15.95 -2.76
C GLU A 75 -15.53 14.99 -2.57
N LYS A 76 -16.75 15.52 -2.59
CA LYS A 76 -17.97 14.71 -2.42
C LYS A 76 -18.02 13.51 -3.39
N LYS A 77 -17.60 13.70 -4.65
CA LYS A 77 -17.60 12.63 -5.66
C LYS A 77 -16.72 11.44 -5.26
N ASP A 78 -15.60 11.70 -4.57
CA ASP A 78 -14.64 10.68 -4.16
C ASP A 78 -15.16 9.97 -2.90
N VAL A 79 -15.79 10.72 -1.98
CA VAL A 79 -16.53 10.14 -0.85
C VAL A 79 -17.63 9.21 -1.35
N ASP A 80 -18.47 9.66 -2.28
CA ASP A 80 -19.58 8.87 -2.81
C ASP A 80 -19.08 7.63 -3.58
N ARG A 81 -17.91 7.71 -4.23
CA ARG A 81 -17.34 6.59 -5.01
C ARG A 81 -16.63 5.55 -4.14
N PHE A 82 -15.82 5.99 -3.18
CA PHE A 82 -14.89 5.13 -2.44
C PHE A 82 -15.31 4.84 -1.01
N LEU A 83 -16.19 5.66 -0.43
CA LEU A 83 -16.56 5.60 0.99
C LEU A 83 -18.07 5.42 1.18
N ASP A 84 -18.79 4.77 0.27
CA ASP A 84 -20.25 4.55 0.33
C ASP A 84 -20.69 3.90 1.67
N ASN A 85 -20.97 4.73 2.68
CA ASN A 85 -21.17 4.42 4.11
C ASN A 85 -19.91 3.98 4.90
N GLY A 86 -18.73 4.09 4.31
CA GLY A 86 -17.44 3.90 4.94
C GLY A 86 -16.88 5.20 5.56
N ALA A 87 -15.72 5.08 6.19
CA ALA A 87 -14.94 6.21 6.67
C ALA A 87 -13.44 5.91 6.48
N GLY A 88 -12.62 6.96 6.45
CA GLY A 88 -11.18 6.84 6.37
C GLY A 88 -10.55 7.76 5.34
N ASN A 89 -9.22 7.67 5.24
CA ASN A 89 -8.43 8.32 4.22
C ASN A 89 -8.31 7.40 3.01
N LEU A 90 -8.12 7.99 1.84
CA LEU A 90 -7.91 7.26 0.59
C LEU A 90 -6.40 7.21 0.33
N TYR A 91 -5.90 6.00 0.16
CA TYR A 91 -4.52 5.72 -0.20
C TYR A 91 -4.47 5.27 -1.66
N CYS A 92 -3.81 6.05 -2.51
CA CYS A 92 -3.66 5.77 -3.93
C CYS A 92 -2.24 5.24 -4.20
N PHE A 93 -2.13 4.01 -4.69
CA PHE A 93 -0.88 3.33 -4.99
C PHE A 93 -0.62 3.37 -6.49
N SER A 94 0.49 3.98 -6.88
CA SER A 94 0.95 3.97 -8.27
C SER A 94 1.56 2.61 -8.60
N ALA A 95 1.03 1.93 -9.61
CA ALA A 95 1.44 0.57 -9.97
C ALA A 95 2.00 0.49 -11.38
N GLU A 96 3.03 -0.35 -11.54
CA GLU A 96 3.50 -0.78 -12.84
C GLU A 96 2.71 -1.98 -13.34
N THR A 97 2.23 -1.91 -14.57
CA THR A 97 1.50 -2.99 -15.24
C THR A 97 2.04 -3.24 -16.63
N VAL A 98 1.67 -4.38 -17.23
CA VAL A 98 2.03 -4.73 -18.61
C VAL A 98 1.56 -3.67 -19.62
N LEU A 99 0.49 -2.95 -19.31
CA LEU A 99 -0.11 -1.94 -20.19
C LEU A 99 0.36 -0.51 -19.87
N GLY A 100 1.30 -0.34 -18.94
CA GLY A 100 1.78 0.96 -18.46
C GLY A 100 1.44 1.18 -16.98
N LYS A 101 1.14 2.42 -16.60
CA LYS A 101 0.84 2.77 -15.20
C LYS A 101 -0.63 2.54 -14.86
N ALA A 102 -0.90 2.07 -13.65
CA ALA A 102 -2.23 2.00 -13.05
C ALA A 102 -2.22 2.68 -11.68
N GLU A 103 -3.40 3.01 -11.17
CA GLU A 103 -3.58 3.51 -9.80
C GLU A 103 -4.56 2.59 -9.07
N TYR A 104 -4.16 2.11 -7.90
CA TYR A 104 -4.98 1.28 -7.03
C TYR A 104 -5.38 2.05 -5.78
N HIS A 105 -6.54 1.74 -5.22
CA HIS A 105 -7.16 2.54 -4.17
C HIS A 105 -7.51 1.69 -2.96
N ILE A 106 -7.17 2.18 -1.77
CA ILE A 106 -7.64 1.61 -0.51
C ILE A 106 -8.17 2.74 0.36
N ALA A 107 -9.37 2.59 0.89
CA ALA A 107 -9.83 3.45 1.97
C ALA A 107 -9.62 2.78 3.32
N ALA A 108 -8.93 3.46 4.22
CA ALA A 108 -8.67 2.98 5.57
C ALA A 108 -8.52 4.16 6.53
N LYS A 109 -8.76 3.95 7.82
CA LYS A 109 -8.61 5.02 8.82
C LYS A 109 -7.17 5.49 8.96
N ASN A 110 -6.22 4.56 8.93
CA ASN A 110 -4.80 4.88 8.97
C ASN A 110 -3.98 3.87 8.17
N LEU A 111 -2.78 4.31 7.79
CA LEU A 111 -1.73 3.50 7.21
C LEU A 111 -0.49 3.70 8.07
N THR A 112 0.12 2.59 8.46
CA THR A 112 1.41 2.56 9.14
C THR A 112 2.34 1.61 8.39
N PHE A 113 3.64 1.78 8.55
CA PHE A 113 4.60 0.91 7.89
C PHE A 113 5.84 0.67 8.74
N THR A 114 6.54 -0.42 8.43
CA THR A 114 7.85 -0.75 8.98
C THR A 114 8.78 -1.13 7.83
N ASP A 115 9.90 -0.41 7.71
CA ASP A 115 10.99 -0.70 6.79
C ASP A 115 12.10 -1.44 7.53
N TYR A 116 12.47 -2.62 7.04
CA TYR A 116 13.54 -3.44 7.61
C TYR A 116 14.89 -3.16 6.91
N GLY A 117 14.87 -2.48 5.77
CA GLY A 117 16.04 -2.07 4.99
C GLY A 117 16.32 -2.96 3.78
N VAL A 118 16.96 -2.36 2.77
CA VAL A 118 17.18 -2.95 1.42
C VAL A 118 17.80 -4.34 1.43
N HIS A 119 18.67 -4.65 2.38
CA HIS A 119 19.39 -5.93 2.46
C HIS A 119 18.86 -6.88 3.55
N ASN A 120 17.79 -6.52 4.23
CA ASN A 120 17.27 -7.26 5.39
C ASN A 120 15.88 -7.82 5.10
N TYR A 121 15.84 -9.10 4.76
CA TYR A 121 14.58 -9.81 4.55
C TYR A 121 14.07 -10.40 5.85
N GLN A 122 12.83 -10.09 6.18
CA GLN A 122 12.05 -10.80 7.20
C GLN A 122 11.39 -12.02 6.57
N ARG A 123 11.30 -13.11 7.33
CA ARG A 123 10.60 -14.32 6.89
C ARG A 123 9.12 -14.03 6.76
N TRP A 124 8.48 -14.61 5.75
CA TRP A 124 7.02 -14.67 5.68
C TRP A 124 6.45 -15.23 6.97
N GLU A 125 5.50 -14.53 7.58
CA GLU A 125 4.76 -15.07 8.71
C GLU A 125 3.86 -16.21 8.19
N GLY A 126 4.05 -17.43 8.71
CA GLY A 126 3.21 -18.60 8.37
C GLY A 126 3.83 -19.70 7.48
N CYS A 127 5.13 -19.99 7.60
CA CYS A 127 5.69 -21.29 7.18
C CYS A 127 5.81 -22.25 8.38
#